data_AF-A0A1G8GGH9-F1
#
_entry.id   AF-A0A1G8GGH9-F1
#
_cell.length_a   1.000
_cell.length_b   1.000
_cell.length_c   1.000
_cell.angle_alpha   90.00
_cell.angle_beta   90.00
_cell.angle_gamma   90.00
#
_symmetry.space_group_name_H-M   'P 1'
#
loop_
_entity.id
_entity.type
_entity.pdbx_description
1 polymer ?
#
loop_
_entity_poly.entity_id
_entity_poly.type
_entity_poly.pdbx_seq_one_letter_code
_entity_poly.pdbx_strand_id
1 'polypeptide(L)' 'MLVVLKKWFTDTCPVCQERLQAESDFACTTKSCPQGHYREEAYCTLGVRVTYKALK' A
#
# COMPACT_ATOMS: atom_id res chain seq x y z
N MET A 1 -5.68 22.31 -12.90
CA MET A 1 -5.43 22.06 -11.46
C MET A 1 -5.60 20.57 -11.13
N LEU A 2 -4.70 19.71 -11.64
CA LEU A 2 -4.78 18.23 -11.49
C LEU A 2 -3.62 17.67 -10.66
N VAL A 3 -3.06 18.47 -9.74
CA VAL A 3 -1.85 18.11 -8.97
C VAL A 3 -2.20 17.46 -7.61
N VAL A 4 -3.48 17.49 -7.20
CA VAL A 4 -3.89 17.06 -5.85
C VAL A 4 -4.05 15.54 -5.75
N LEU A 5 -4.22 14.83 -6.87
CA LEU A 5 -4.36 13.36 -6.89
C LEU A 5 -3.03 12.62 -6.76
N LYS A 6 -1.89 13.24 -7.11
CA LYS A 6 -0.56 12.62 -6.94
C LYS A 6 -0.11 12.52 -5.48
N LYS A 7 -0.72 13.30 -4.58
CA LYS A 7 -0.32 13.34 -3.16
C LYS A 7 -0.80 12.14 -2.34
N TRP A 8 -1.76 11.37 -2.86
CA TRP A 8 -2.17 10.08 -2.28
C TRP A 8 -1.38 8.89 -2.84
N PHE A 9 -0.56 9.11 -3.86
CA PHE A 9 0.28 8.09 -4.52
C PHE A 9 1.75 8.14 -4.09
N THR A 10 2.09 8.97 -3.10
CA THR A 10 3.36 8.76 -2.42
C THR A 10 3.07 7.65 -1.44
N ASP A 11 3.40 6.41 -1.83
CA ASP A 11 3.41 5.19 -1.02
C ASP A 11 4.27 5.47 0.22
N THR A 12 3.71 6.19 1.18
CA THR A 12 4.38 6.65 2.39
C THR A 12 3.45 6.36 3.55
N CYS A 13 3.96 5.69 4.57
CA CYS A 13 3.12 5.24 5.65
C CYS A 13 2.65 6.45 6.47
N PRO A 14 1.35 6.54 6.80
CA PRO A 14 0.84 7.64 7.61
C PRO A 14 1.39 7.64 9.04
N VAL A 15 2.00 6.53 9.48
CA VAL A 15 2.59 6.36 10.82
C VAL A 15 4.11 6.52 10.78
N CYS A 16 4.78 5.74 9.93
CA CYS A 16 6.26 5.71 9.87
C CYS A 16 6.84 6.84 9.00
N GLN A 17 6.03 7.50 8.15
CA GLN A 17 6.48 8.37 7.04
C GLN A 17 7.54 7.74 6.13
N GLU A 18 7.78 6.44 6.26
CA GLU A 18 8.67 5.69 5.38
C GLU A 18 7.94 5.24 4.13
N ARG A 19 8.72 5.00 3.08
CA ARG A 19 8.23 4.52 1.79
C ARG A 19 7.66 3.11 1.96
N LEU A 20 6.41 2.89 1.55
CA LEU A 20 5.86 1.53 1.50
C LEU A 20 6.63 0.75 0.44
N GLN A 21 6.99 -0.47 0.79
CA GLN A 21 7.52 -1.44 -0.15
C GLN A 21 6.34 -2.00 -0.94
N ALA A 22 6.35 -1.79 -2.25
CA ALA A 22 5.42 -2.40 -3.17
C ALA A 22 6.09 -3.64 -3.78
N GLU A 23 5.54 -4.80 -3.48
CA GLU A 23 5.92 -6.09 -4.04
C GLU A 23 4.81 -6.54 -4.98
N SER A 24 5.11 -6.63 -6.27
CA SER A 24 4.18 -7.13 -7.28
C SER A 24 4.53 -8.57 -7.62
N ASP A 25 3.65 -9.49 -7.23
CA ASP A 25 3.70 -10.88 -7.62
C ASP A 25 2.74 -11.15 -8.80
N PHE A 26 2.80 -12.33 -9.40
CA PHE A 26 1.96 -12.70 -10.54
C PHE A 26 0.47 -12.74 -10.15
N ALA A 27 0.17 -13.11 -8.91
CA ALA A 27 -1.19 -13.23 -8.40
C ALA A 27 -1.71 -11.97 -7.69
N CYS A 28 -0.82 -11.17 -7.09
CA CYS A 28 -1.21 -10.01 -6.28
C CYS A 28 -0.13 -8.94 -6.20
N THR A 29 -0.54 -7.70 -5.96
CA THR A 29 0.36 -6.60 -5.60
C THR A 29 0.20 -6.28 -4.12
N THR A 30 1.25 -6.51 -3.34
CA THR A 30 1.31 -6.23 -1.91
C THR A 30 2.07 -4.94 -1.66
N LYS A 31 1.57 -4.09 -0.77
CA LYS A 31 2.17 -2.85 -0.33
C LYS A 31 2.28 -2.85 1.18
N SER A 32 3.47 -2.79 1.75
CA SER A 32 3.67 -2.84 3.21
C SER A 32 4.63 -1.75 3.71
N CYS A 33 4.37 -1.15 4.90
CA CYS A 33 5.39 -0.37 5.61
C CYS A 33 6.41 -1.37 6.19
N PRO A 34 7.72 -1.11 6.07
CA PRO A 34 8.77 -1.96 6.64
C PRO A 34 8.66 -2.11 8.16
N GLN A 35 8.05 -1.13 8.85
CA GLN A 35 7.77 -1.19 10.29
C GLN A 35 6.46 -1.90 10.65
N GLY A 36 5.79 -2.52 9.67
CA GLY A 36 4.57 -3.30 9.91
C GLY A 36 3.30 -2.47 10.05
N HIS A 37 3.33 -1.15 10.25
CA HIS A 37 2.13 -0.35 10.57
C HIS A 37 0.97 -0.38 9.56
N TYR A 38 1.25 -0.72 8.30
CA TYR A 38 0.28 -0.76 7.22
C TYR A 38 0.65 -1.85 6.23
N ARG A 39 -0.33 -2.65 5.80
CA ARG A 39 -0.18 -3.58 4.68
C ARG A 39 -1.44 -3.56 3.82
N GLU A 40 -1.27 -3.70 2.53
CA GLU A 40 -2.34 -3.75 1.56
C GLU A 40 -2.01 -4.79 0.51
N GLU A 41 -2.99 -5.55 0.05
CA GLU A 41 -2.83 -6.58 -0.96
C GLU A 41 -3.92 -6.41 -2.00
N ALA A 42 -3.54 -6.30 -3.26
CA ALA A 42 -4.44 -6.18 -4.39
C ALA A 42 -4.33 -7.43 -5.25
N TYR A 43 -5.37 -8.26 -5.23
CA TYR A 43 -5.47 -9.47 -6.04
C TYR A 43 -6.18 -9.13 -7.36
N CYS A 44 -5.41 -8.78 -8.38
CA CYS A 44 -5.94 -8.36 -9.68
C CYS A 44 -6.82 -9.43 -10.34
N THR A 45 -6.47 -10.70 -10.16
CA THR A 45 -7.22 -11.85 -10.71
C THR A 45 -8.56 -12.07 -10.03
N LEU A 46 -8.71 -11.65 -8.78
CA LEU A 46 -9.95 -11.78 -7.99
C LEU A 46 -10.73 -10.46 -7.90
N GLY A 47 -10.12 -9.34 -8.29
CA GLY A 47 -10.69 -8.00 -8.11
C GLY A 47 -10.81 -7.58 -6.63
N VAL A 48 -10.06 -8.24 -5.74
CA VAL A 48 -10.15 -8.03 -4.29
C VAL A 48 -8.98 -7.18 -3.82
N ARG A 49 -9.26 -6.24 -2.90
CA ARG A 49 -8.24 -5.47 -2.20
C ARG A 49 -8.41 -5.66 -0.70
N VAL A 50 -7.37 -6.18 -0.06
CA VAL A 50 -7.31 -6.39 1.38
C VAL A 50 -6.44 -5.30 1.97
N THR A 51 -6.92 -4.61 3.00
CA THR A 51 -6.14 -3.58 3.69
C THR A 51 -6.07 -3.89 5.17
N TYR A 52 -4.86 -4.08 5.66
CA TYR A 52 -4.54 -4.32 7.05
C TYR A 52 -4.16 -2.97 7.70
N LYS A 53 -5.05 -2.50 8.58
CA LYS A 53 -4.83 -1.31 9.41
C LYS A 53 -4.60 -1.79 10.85
N ALA A 54 -3.55 -1.29 11.50
CA ALA A 54 -3.14 -1.64 12.87
C ALA A 54 -2.49 -3.02 13.07
N LEU A 55 -1.50 -3.35 12.22
CA LEU A 55 -0.48 -4.34 12.55
C LEU A 55 0.45 -3.70 13.59
N LYS A 56 0.28 -4.08 14.86
CA LYS A 56 1.10 -3.65 15.99
C LYS A 56 1.64 -4.90 16.69
#